data_AF-A0A2V5UDH3-F1
#
_entry.id   AF-A0A2V5UDH3-F1
#
_cell.length_a   1.000
_cell.length_b   1.000
_cell.length_c   1.000
_cell.angle_alpha   90.00
_cell.angle_beta   90.00
_cell.angle_gamma   90.00
#
_symmetry.space_group_name_H-M   'P 1'
#
loop_
_entity.id
_entity.type
_entity.pdbx_description
1 polymer ?
#
loop_
_entity_poly.entity_id
_entity_poly.type
_entity_poly.pdbx_seq_one_letter_code
_entity_poly.pdbx_strand_id
1 'polypeptide(L)'
;MGSGAPSATSKDVDTPTAGQDDSVLLDAYSRTVVSAAARVAPAVVNIDVKQRVNVQRGTRELSGNGSGFIITPDGFILTNSHVVHAANSITVNLPDGREYPAQVTGDDPDTDLAVIRIDAPQLIHVRLADSENLRVGQLVIAIGNPLGFQASVTAGVISALGRSMHAQSGRLIDNIVQTDAALNPGNSGGPLVNSAGEVVGVNTAMIRPAQGICFAIASNTARLVAGWLIRDGRIRRGYIGVAGQNVPIHRRIIRFYRLPLETGVLVVSIEKNSPAERAGLREGDLMVAFNGQPIGSVHDLHKILVGEQIGVSASLTVIRHTEKLELSILPAESRSE
;
A
#
# COMPACT_ATOMS: atom_id res chain seq x y z
N MET A 1 -61.89 40.04 36.96
CA MET A 1 -60.65 40.63 36.41
C MET A 1 -59.93 41.26 37.60
N GLY A 2 -58.73 40.88 38.04
CA GLY A 2 -57.80 39.82 37.67
C GLY A 2 -57.03 39.38 38.92
N SER A 3 -56.69 38.10 38.98
CA SER A 3 -55.87 37.48 40.02
C SER A 3 -54.39 37.62 39.67
N GLY A 4 -53.61 38.29 40.53
CA GLY A 4 -52.16 38.38 40.41
C GLY A 4 -51.50 37.06 40.81
N ALA A 5 -50.70 36.50 39.89
CA ALA A 5 -49.95 35.26 40.04
C ALA A 5 -48.66 35.45 40.88
N PRO A 6 -48.13 34.38 41.51
CA PRO A 6 -46.94 34.46 42.36
C PRO A 6 -45.63 34.37 41.56
N SER A 7 -44.58 34.90 42.17
CA SER A 7 -43.19 34.90 41.71
C SER A 7 -42.61 33.49 41.57
N ALA A 8 -42.06 33.16 40.39
CA ALA A 8 -41.19 32.02 40.20
C ALA A 8 -39.73 32.51 40.11
N THR A 9 -38.96 32.16 41.14
CA THR A 9 -37.51 32.29 41.20
C THR A 9 -36.85 31.57 40.03
N SER A 10 -35.96 32.28 39.33
CA SER A 10 -35.05 31.74 38.32
C SER A 10 -34.19 30.62 38.95
N LYS A 11 -34.40 29.38 38.51
CA LYS A 11 -33.38 28.35 38.69
C LYS A 11 -32.32 28.59 37.62
N ASP A 12 -31.13 28.95 38.08
CA ASP A 12 -29.92 28.98 37.28
C ASP A 12 -29.81 27.66 36.53
N VAL A 13 -29.84 27.76 35.20
CA VAL A 13 -29.48 26.67 34.31
C VAL A 13 -27.96 26.67 34.31
N ASP A 14 -27.39 25.78 35.12
CA ASP A 14 -25.97 25.45 35.09
C ASP A 14 -25.59 25.15 33.64
N THR A 15 -24.85 26.09 33.06
CA THR A 15 -24.32 25.98 31.71
C THR A 15 -23.16 24.99 31.80
N PRO A 16 -23.09 23.90 31.01
CA PRO A 16 -21.95 23.00 31.09
C PRO A 16 -20.69 23.78 30.71
N THR A 17 -19.78 23.89 31.67
CA THR A 17 -18.46 24.50 31.54
C THR A 17 -17.69 23.92 30.36
N ALA A 18 -17.10 24.81 29.57
CA ALA A 18 -16.11 24.49 28.56
C ALA A 18 -14.95 23.67 29.16
N GLY A 19 -14.61 22.55 28.52
CA GLY A 19 -13.34 21.84 28.72
C GLY A 19 -13.31 20.81 29.84
N GLN A 20 -14.20 19.82 29.84
CA GLN A 20 -13.87 18.56 30.53
C GLN A 20 -12.80 17.83 29.72
N ASP A 21 -11.65 17.59 30.35
CA ASP A 21 -10.60 16.76 29.78
C ASP A 21 -11.05 15.30 29.79
N ASP A 22 -11.64 14.87 28.68
CA ASP A 22 -12.09 13.49 28.47
C ASP A 22 -10.92 12.49 28.47
N SER A 23 -9.65 12.91 28.62
CA SER A 23 -8.49 12.00 28.72
C SER A 23 -8.65 10.93 29.80
N VAL A 24 -9.41 11.25 30.85
CA VAL A 24 -9.77 10.33 31.96
C VAL A 24 -10.87 9.35 31.54
N LEU A 25 -11.74 9.73 30.60
CA LEU A 25 -12.84 8.91 30.08
C LEU A 25 -12.40 8.01 28.91
N LEU A 26 -11.36 8.39 28.17
CA LEU A 26 -10.81 7.56 27.10
C LEU A 26 -10.13 6.32 27.69
N ASP A 27 -10.43 5.14 27.16
CA ASP A 27 -9.69 3.93 27.50
C ASP A 27 -8.32 3.90 26.79
N ALA A 28 -7.54 2.84 27.01
CA ALA A 28 -6.23 2.69 26.37
C ALA A 28 -6.33 2.61 24.84
N TYR A 29 -7.41 2.04 24.32
CA TYR A 29 -7.66 1.92 22.88
C TYR A 29 -7.91 3.29 22.27
N SER A 30 -8.85 4.06 22.82
CA SER A 30 -9.18 5.40 22.34
C SER A 30 -8.00 6.36 22.44
N ARG A 31 -7.23 6.33 23.55
CA ARG A 31 -5.99 7.14 23.64
C ARG A 31 -4.98 6.79 22.55
N THR A 32 -4.83 5.50 22.24
CA THR A 32 -3.92 5.05 21.18
C THR A 32 -4.36 5.55 19.81
N VAL A 33 -5.64 5.41 19.49
CA VAL A 33 -6.20 5.87 18.21
C VAL A 33 -6.08 7.38 18.06
N VAL A 34 -6.45 8.14 19.10
CA VAL A 34 -6.36 9.61 19.10
C VAL A 34 -4.92 10.06 18.93
N SER A 35 -3.96 9.46 19.66
CA SER A 35 -2.56 9.85 19.57
C SER A 35 -1.95 9.56 18.20
N ALA A 36 -2.26 8.42 17.59
CA ALA A 36 -1.74 8.07 16.27
C ALA A 36 -2.37 8.96 15.18
N ALA A 37 -3.69 9.21 15.25
CA ALA A 37 -4.37 10.12 14.33
C ALA A 37 -3.82 11.55 14.44
N ALA A 38 -3.64 12.09 15.64
CA ALA A 38 -3.10 13.43 15.85
C ALA A 38 -1.68 13.59 15.28
N ARG A 39 -0.87 12.53 15.32
CA ARG A 39 0.49 12.51 14.78
C ARG A 39 0.52 12.46 13.25
N VAL A 40 -0.42 11.74 12.64
CA VAL A 40 -0.40 11.41 11.21
C VAL A 40 -1.27 12.35 10.38
N ALA A 41 -2.43 12.76 10.89
CA ALA A 41 -3.40 13.57 10.15
C ALA A 41 -2.81 14.83 9.48
N PRO A 42 -1.86 15.57 10.09
CA PRO A 42 -1.25 16.73 9.42
C PRO A 42 -0.45 16.41 8.15
N ALA A 43 -0.06 15.15 7.94
CA ALA A 43 0.64 14.68 6.74
C ALA A 43 -0.31 14.03 5.71
N VAL A 44 -1.59 13.83 6.05
CA VAL A 44 -2.57 13.19 5.16
C VAL A 44 -3.28 14.27 4.36
N VAL A 45 -3.19 14.17 3.04
CA VAL A 45 -3.68 15.19 2.12
C VAL A 45 -4.90 14.69 1.38
N ASN A 46 -5.76 15.62 0.98
CA ASN A 46 -6.80 15.35 0.00
C ASN A 46 -6.24 15.60 -1.40
N ILE A 47 -6.63 14.75 -2.36
CA ILE A 47 -6.20 14.83 -3.75
C ILE A 47 -7.45 14.97 -4.60
N ASP A 48 -7.58 16.11 -5.28
CA ASP A 48 -8.62 16.35 -6.27
C ASP A 48 -8.03 16.23 -7.67
N VAL A 49 -8.71 15.46 -8.51
CA VAL A 49 -8.32 15.25 -9.91
C VAL A 49 -9.42 15.71 -10.86
N LYS A 50 -9.01 16.35 -11.95
CA LYS A 50 -9.91 16.67 -13.06
C LYS A 50 -9.46 15.89 -14.29
N GLN A 51 -10.41 15.20 -14.91
CA GLN A 51 -10.19 14.41 -16.11
C GLN A 51 -11.16 14.83 -17.21
N ARG A 52 -10.64 15.07 -18.41
CA ARG A 52 -11.42 15.34 -19.62
C ARG A 52 -11.65 14.04 -20.37
N VAL A 53 -12.91 13.65 -20.50
CA VAL A 53 -13.31 12.47 -21.25
C VAL A 53 -14.04 12.90 -22.51
N ASN A 54 -13.60 12.39 -23.66
CA ASN A 54 -14.30 12.60 -24.93
C ASN A 54 -15.50 11.66 -25.00
N VAL A 55 -16.70 12.25 -25.09
CA VAL A 55 -17.97 11.54 -25.24
C VAL A 55 -18.52 11.84 -26.64
N GLN A 56 -19.41 11.00 -27.17
CA GLN A 56 -20.00 11.16 -28.51
C GLN A 56 -20.67 12.54 -28.77
N ARG A 57 -20.93 13.35 -27.73
CA ARG A 57 -21.49 14.72 -27.81
C ARG A 57 -20.58 15.82 -27.23
N GLY A 58 -19.25 15.62 -27.22
CA GLY A 58 -18.27 16.63 -26.79
C GLY A 58 -17.37 16.16 -25.64
N THR A 59 -16.58 17.07 -25.07
CA THR A 59 -15.70 16.77 -23.94
C THR A 59 -16.43 17.01 -22.62
N ARG A 60 -16.46 16.00 -21.73
CA ARG A 60 -17.00 16.11 -20.37
C ARG A 60 -15.86 16.10 -19.36
N GLU A 61 -15.86 17.04 -18.43
CA GLU A 61 -14.97 17.00 -17.27
C GLU A 61 -15.59 16.10 -16.19
N LEU A 62 -14.84 15.08 -15.78
CA LEU A 62 -15.08 14.27 -14.60
C LEU A 62 -14.16 14.75 -13.49
N SER A 63 -14.66 14.76 -12.27
CA SER A 63 -13.87 15.03 -11.07
C SER A 63 -13.77 13.76 -10.25
N GLY A 64 -12.56 13.43 -9.81
CA GLY A 64 -12.28 12.36 -8.88
C GLY A 64 -11.65 12.94 -7.62
N ASN A 65 -11.76 12.22 -6.51
CA ASN A 65 -11.13 12.59 -5.26
C ASN A 65 -10.52 11.37 -4.59
N GLY A 66 -9.43 11.58 -3.85
CA GLY A 66 -8.77 10.56 -3.06
C GLY A 66 -7.98 11.15 -1.91
N SER A 67 -7.17 10.31 -1.28
CA SER A 67 -6.23 10.70 -0.24
C SER A 67 -4.80 10.41 -0.68
N GLY A 68 -3.86 11.07 -0.03
CA GLY A 68 -2.44 10.72 -0.07
C GLY A 68 -1.79 11.04 1.26
N PHE A 69 -0.51 10.72 1.38
CA PHE A 69 0.27 11.16 2.54
C PHE A 69 1.70 11.53 2.15
N ILE A 70 2.19 12.58 2.78
CA ILE A 70 3.52 13.14 2.53
C ILE A 70 4.56 12.21 3.16
N ILE A 71 5.51 11.74 2.37
CA ILE A 71 6.56 10.80 2.80
C ILE A 71 7.94 11.46 2.95
N THR A 72 8.09 12.71 2.48
CA THR A 72 9.38 13.43 2.49
C THR A 72 9.15 14.93 2.70
N PRO A 73 10.14 15.65 3.27
CA PRO A 73 10.01 17.09 3.52
C PRO A 73 10.00 17.95 2.24
N ASP A 74 10.46 17.43 1.11
CA ASP A 74 10.51 18.09 -0.21
C ASP A 74 9.26 17.81 -1.09
N GLY A 75 8.22 17.22 -0.49
CA GLY A 75 6.86 17.24 -1.03
C GLY A 75 6.43 16.00 -1.81
N PHE A 76 7.18 14.89 -1.75
CA PHE A 76 6.69 13.63 -2.31
C PHE A 76 5.53 13.07 -1.47
N ILE A 77 4.45 12.71 -2.17
CA ILE A 77 3.22 12.17 -1.63
C ILE A 77 2.97 10.81 -2.26
N LEU A 78 2.71 9.81 -1.42
CA LEU A 78 2.20 8.51 -1.86
C LEU A 78 0.68 8.53 -1.93
N THR A 79 0.14 7.92 -2.98
CA THR A 79 -1.29 7.69 -3.19
C THR A 79 -1.50 6.43 -4.05
N ASN A 80 -2.75 6.12 -4.41
CA ASN A 80 -3.02 5.06 -5.36
C ASN A 80 -2.90 5.53 -6.80
N SER A 81 -2.51 4.60 -7.68
CA SER A 81 -2.51 4.82 -9.13
C SER A 81 -3.89 5.26 -9.61
N HIS A 82 -4.95 4.53 -9.24
CA HIS A 82 -6.30 4.84 -9.71
C HIS A 82 -6.86 6.20 -9.26
N VAL A 83 -6.24 6.86 -8.26
CA VAL A 83 -6.63 8.21 -7.84
C VAL A 83 -6.12 9.25 -8.84
N VAL A 84 -4.92 9.07 -9.36
CA VAL A 84 -4.23 10.06 -10.21
C VAL A 84 -4.11 9.65 -11.68
N HIS A 85 -4.45 8.40 -11.99
CA HIS A 85 -4.32 7.84 -13.33
C HIS A 85 -5.15 8.62 -14.34
N ALA A 86 -4.52 8.99 -15.46
CA ALA A 86 -5.11 9.78 -16.54
C ALA A 86 -5.73 11.14 -16.12
N ALA A 87 -5.33 11.70 -14.96
CA ALA A 87 -5.72 13.03 -14.55
C ALA A 87 -5.07 14.11 -15.44
N ASN A 88 -5.85 15.11 -15.85
CA ASN A 88 -5.32 16.27 -16.59
C ASN A 88 -4.71 17.32 -15.66
N SER A 89 -5.26 17.45 -14.46
CA SER A 89 -4.74 18.34 -13.42
C SER A 89 -5.01 17.70 -12.06
N ILE A 90 -4.03 17.84 -11.16
CA ILE A 90 -4.10 17.35 -9.79
C ILE A 90 -3.90 18.53 -8.85
N THR A 91 -4.82 18.70 -7.91
CA THR A 91 -4.71 19.67 -6.82
C THR A 91 -4.62 18.89 -5.51
N VAL A 92 -3.67 19.25 -4.66
CA VAL A 92 -3.50 18.70 -3.32
C VAL A 92 -3.93 19.74 -2.31
N ASN A 93 -4.86 19.34 -1.45
CA ASN A 93 -5.37 20.17 -0.36
C ASN A 93 -4.76 19.66 0.96
N LEU A 94 -3.94 20.51 1.59
CA LEU A 94 -3.34 20.22 2.88
C LEU A 94 -4.39 20.36 4.01
N PRO A 95 -4.21 19.68 5.15
CA PRO A 95 -5.12 19.80 6.30
C PRO A 95 -5.27 21.21 6.87
N ASP A 96 -4.31 22.10 6.62
CA ASP A 96 -4.35 23.50 7.03
C ASP A 96 -5.10 24.42 6.05
N GLY A 97 -5.70 23.84 5.00
CA GLY A 97 -6.47 24.53 3.98
C GLY A 97 -5.64 25.12 2.85
N ARG A 98 -4.31 24.95 2.84
CA ARG A 98 -3.48 25.36 1.70
C ARG A 98 -3.67 24.41 0.52
N GLU A 99 -3.80 24.97 -0.67
CA GLU A 99 -3.95 24.22 -1.92
C GLU A 99 -2.69 24.37 -2.78
N TYR A 100 -2.24 23.27 -3.37
CA TYR A 100 -1.06 23.25 -4.24
C TYR A 100 -1.33 22.43 -5.51
N PRO A 101 -0.91 22.89 -6.70
CA PRO A 101 -0.86 22.04 -7.87
C PRO A 101 0.16 20.93 -7.65
N ALA A 102 -0.16 19.71 -8.08
CA ALA A 102 0.74 18.57 -7.98
C ALA A 102 1.16 18.04 -9.35
N GLN A 103 2.39 17.55 -9.42
CA GLN A 103 2.94 16.89 -10.60
C GLN A 103 3.04 15.39 -10.33
N VAL A 104 2.66 14.57 -11.31
CA VAL A 104 2.89 13.13 -11.24
C VAL A 104 4.39 12.89 -11.42
N THR A 105 5.02 12.34 -10.38
CA THR A 105 6.42 11.91 -10.44
C THR A 105 6.51 10.54 -11.10
N GLY A 106 5.60 9.64 -10.75
CA GLY A 106 5.47 8.34 -11.41
C GLY A 106 4.17 7.63 -11.03
N ASP A 107 3.77 6.68 -11.87
CA ASP A 107 2.54 5.90 -11.74
C ASP A 107 2.84 4.42 -12.00
N ASP A 108 2.23 3.55 -11.20
CA ASP A 108 2.37 2.09 -11.32
C ASP A 108 1.02 1.37 -11.13
N PRO A 109 0.25 1.20 -12.22
CA PRO A 109 -1.05 0.53 -12.19
C PRO A 109 -1.00 -0.92 -11.69
N ASP A 110 0.13 -1.60 -11.88
CA ASP A 110 0.35 -2.99 -11.49
C ASP A 110 0.35 -3.22 -9.97
N THR A 111 0.73 -2.21 -9.19
CA THR A 111 0.63 -2.26 -7.72
C THR A 111 -0.41 -1.29 -7.17
N ASP A 112 -1.11 -0.58 -8.05
CA ASP A 112 -2.04 0.49 -7.70
C ASP A 112 -1.38 1.59 -6.84
N LEU A 113 -0.13 1.94 -7.12
CA LEU A 113 0.62 3.00 -6.43
C LEU A 113 1.01 4.12 -7.37
N ALA A 114 1.02 5.34 -6.86
CA ALA A 114 1.59 6.49 -7.54
C ALA A 114 2.31 7.41 -6.57
N VAL A 115 3.28 8.16 -7.11
CA VAL A 115 3.96 9.24 -6.40
C VAL A 115 3.67 10.55 -7.13
N ILE A 116 3.14 11.51 -6.39
CA ILE A 116 3.00 12.89 -6.84
C ILE A 116 3.89 13.80 -5.99
N ARG A 117 4.17 15.00 -6.49
CA ARG A 117 4.97 16.01 -5.79
C ARG A 117 4.29 17.37 -5.81
N ILE A 118 4.37 18.07 -4.68
CA ILE A 118 4.00 19.46 -4.52
C ILE A 118 5.20 20.31 -4.10
N ASP A 119 5.21 21.58 -4.49
CA ASP A 119 6.20 22.55 -4.03
C ASP A 119 5.59 23.42 -2.92
N ALA A 120 5.77 22.98 -1.67
CA ALA A 120 5.17 23.63 -0.50
C ALA A 120 6.16 23.66 0.69
N PRO A 121 6.22 24.77 1.46
CA PRO A 121 7.05 24.86 2.65
C PRO A 121 6.39 24.20 3.86
N GLN A 122 7.22 23.84 4.85
CA GLN A 122 6.80 23.38 6.19
C GLN A 122 5.89 22.16 6.18
N LEU A 123 6.24 21.15 5.38
CA LEU A 123 5.47 19.92 5.28
C LEU A 123 5.77 18.97 6.45
N ILE A 124 4.70 18.45 7.05
CA ILE A 124 4.75 17.32 7.98
C ILE A 124 4.69 16.04 7.16
N HIS A 125 5.57 15.09 7.45
CA HIS A 125 5.66 13.82 6.73
C HIS A 125 5.64 12.64 7.69
N VAL A 126 5.24 11.48 7.17
CA VAL A 126 5.20 10.22 7.91
C VAL A 126 6.35 9.30 7.55
N ARG A 127 6.61 8.32 8.43
CA ARG A 127 7.59 7.26 8.20
C ARG A 127 6.88 5.97 7.80
N LEU A 128 7.47 5.23 6.87
CA LEU A 128 7.06 3.87 6.53
C LEU A 128 7.71 2.88 7.49
N ALA A 129 6.91 2.12 8.24
CA ALA A 129 7.37 1.01 9.08
C ALA A 129 7.75 -0.22 8.25
N ASP A 130 8.41 -1.18 8.88
CA ASP A 130 8.66 -2.50 8.29
C ASP A 130 7.42 -3.39 8.41
N SER A 131 6.74 -3.64 7.28
CA SER A 131 5.52 -4.43 7.24
C SER A 131 5.74 -5.94 7.47
N GLU A 132 6.97 -6.46 7.39
CA GLU A 132 7.24 -7.88 7.69
C GLU A 132 7.05 -8.19 9.20
N ASN A 133 7.07 -7.17 10.06
CA ASN A 133 6.88 -7.33 11.51
C ASN A 133 5.40 -7.27 11.93
N LEU A 134 4.48 -7.12 10.98
CA LEU A 134 3.04 -7.11 11.27
C LEU A 134 2.57 -8.46 11.80
N ARG A 135 1.57 -8.42 12.69
CA ARG A 135 0.91 -9.62 13.21
C ARG A 135 -0.60 -9.53 13.06
N VAL A 136 -1.23 -10.66 12.72
CA VAL A 136 -2.69 -10.78 12.76
C VAL A 136 -3.20 -10.45 14.17
N GLY A 137 -4.25 -9.64 14.26
CA GLY A 137 -4.80 -9.10 15.50
C GLY A 137 -4.16 -7.79 15.98
N GLN A 138 -3.10 -7.31 15.33
CA GLN A 138 -2.48 -6.03 15.67
C GLN A 138 -3.39 -4.85 15.31
N LEU A 139 -3.54 -3.90 16.22
CA LEU A 139 -4.26 -2.63 16.00
C LEU A 139 -3.67 -1.86 14.82
N VAL A 140 -4.56 -1.43 13.92
CA VAL A 140 -4.25 -0.50 12.82
C VAL A 140 -5.32 0.56 12.69
N ILE A 141 -4.91 1.70 12.16
CA ILE A 141 -5.73 2.90 12.03
C ILE A 141 -5.63 3.38 10.59
N ALA A 142 -6.75 3.40 9.88
CA ALA A 142 -6.83 3.97 8.56
C ALA A 142 -7.19 5.45 8.68
N ILE A 143 -6.45 6.28 7.96
CA ILE A 143 -6.67 7.72 7.93
C ILE A 143 -6.83 8.12 6.47
N GLY A 144 -7.87 8.89 6.17
CA GLY A 144 -8.07 9.53 4.89
C GLY A 144 -8.52 10.96 5.08
N ASN A 145 -8.48 11.75 4.02
CA ASN A 145 -9.04 13.09 3.98
C ASN A 145 -10.07 13.19 2.84
N PRO A 146 -11.22 12.48 2.97
CA PRO A 146 -12.29 12.63 2.01
C PRO A 146 -12.82 14.07 2.05
N LEU A 147 -12.93 14.71 0.88
CA LEU A 147 -13.51 16.05 0.70
C LEU A 147 -12.68 17.24 1.27
N GLY A 148 -11.48 17.01 1.81
CA GLY A 148 -10.54 18.07 2.17
C GLY A 148 -10.88 18.90 3.43
N PHE A 149 -11.97 18.60 4.14
CA PHE A 149 -12.39 19.37 5.32
C PHE A 149 -11.81 18.83 6.64
N GLN A 150 -11.91 17.52 6.88
CA GLN A 150 -11.41 16.87 8.09
C GLN A 150 -10.98 15.44 7.79
N ALA A 151 -9.87 15.01 8.38
CA ALA A 151 -9.40 13.64 8.27
C ALA A 151 -10.45 12.67 8.87
N SER A 152 -10.84 11.68 8.08
CA SER A 152 -11.62 10.53 8.55
C SER A 152 -10.69 9.49 9.14
N VAL A 153 -11.01 9.04 10.35
CA VAL A 153 -10.23 8.03 11.08
C VAL A 153 -11.10 6.82 11.34
N THR A 154 -10.62 5.66 10.93
CA THR A 154 -11.23 4.37 11.28
C THR A 154 -10.14 3.47 11.87
N ALA A 155 -10.53 2.60 12.79
CA ALA A 155 -9.60 1.71 13.47
C ALA A 155 -10.14 0.27 13.42
N GLY A 156 -9.21 -0.67 13.40
CA GLY A 156 -9.47 -2.10 13.31
C GLY A 156 -8.19 -2.87 13.60
N VAL A 157 -8.10 -4.10 13.11
CA VAL A 157 -6.94 -4.96 13.27
C VAL A 157 -6.44 -5.48 11.92
N ILE A 158 -5.21 -5.96 11.91
CA ILE A 158 -4.71 -6.81 10.83
C ILE A 158 -5.51 -8.12 10.85
N SER A 159 -6.33 -8.38 9.84
CA SER A 159 -7.12 -9.60 9.73
C SER A 159 -6.35 -10.75 9.06
N ALA A 160 -5.47 -10.43 8.12
CA ALA A 160 -4.60 -11.40 7.45
C ALA A 160 -3.40 -10.70 6.80
N LEU A 161 -2.32 -11.47 6.57
CA LEU A 161 -1.08 -11.04 5.92
C LEU A 161 -0.72 -12.01 4.79
N GLY A 162 0.11 -11.57 3.85
CA GLY A 162 0.64 -12.43 2.77
C GLY A 162 -0.41 -12.90 1.77
N ARG A 163 -1.56 -12.22 1.67
CA ARG A 163 -2.57 -12.49 0.64
C ARG A 163 -2.17 -11.82 -0.67
N SER A 164 -2.81 -12.25 -1.75
CA SER A 164 -2.73 -11.60 -3.04
C SER A 164 -4.11 -11.14 -3.51
N MET A 165 -4.17 -10.03 -4.24
CA MET A 165 -5.40 -9.49 -4.85
C MET A 165 -5.13 -9.07 -6.28
N HIS A 166 -6.14 -9.03 -7.12
CA HIS A 166 -5.96 -8.48 -8.46
C HIS A 166 -6.00 -6.94 -8.39
N ALA A 167 -5.00 -6.29 -8.98
CA ALA A 167 -5.01 -4.88 -9.32
C ALA A 167 -6.11 -4.57 -10.35
N GLN A 168 -6.39 -3.30 -10.59
CA GLN A 168 -7.27 -2.89 -11.69
C GLN A 168 -6.72 -3.29 -13.06
N SER A 169 -5.39 -3.41 -13.21
CA SER A 169 -4.76 -3.94 -14.42
C SER A 169 -5.01 -5.45 -14.63
N GLY A 170 -5.60 -6.15 -13.66
CA GLY A 170 -5.77 -7.59 -13.68
C GLY A 170 -4.53 -8.36 -13.21
N ARG A 171 -3.42 -7.67 -12.89
CA ARG A 171 -2.22 -8.29 -12.31
C ARG A 171 -2.45 -8.65 -10.84
N LEU A 172 -1.91 -9.78 -10.38
CA LEU A 172 -1.84 -10.08 -8.95
C LEU A 172 -0.88 -9.09 -8.25
N ILE A 173 -1.40 -8.38 -7.26
CA ILE A 173 -0.64 -7.68 -6.22
C ILE A 173 -0.43 -8.68 -5.08
N ASP A 174 0.81 -9.05 -4.85
CA ASP A 174 1.19 -9.93 -3.75
C ASP A 174 1.45 -9.16 -2.45
N ASN A 175 1.35 -9.87 -1.34
CA ASN A 175 1.67 -9.41 0.00
C ASN A 175 0.88 -8.17 0.45
N ILE A 176 -0.44 -8.22 0.23
CA ILE A 176 -1.36 -7.21 0.73
C ILE A 176 -1.67 -7.43 2.20
N VAL A 177 -1.98 -6.34 2.88
CA VAL A 177 -2.46 -6.33 4.26
C VAL A 177 -3.98 -6.34 4.23
N GLN A 178 -4.61 -7.34 4.86
CA GLN A 178 -6.06 -7.33 5.06
C GLN A 178 -6.38 -6.74 6.44
N THR A 179 -7.40 -5.88 6.50
CA THR A 179 -7.90 -5.28 7.74
C THR A 179 -9.42 -5.21 7.75
N ASP A 180 -10.00 -5.15 8.95
CA ASP A 180 -11.41 -4.85 9.19
C ASP A 180 -11.65 -3.36 9.51
N ALA A 181 -10.59 -2.54 9.56
CA ALA A 181 -10.72 -1.08 9.62
C ALA A 181 -11.53 -0.60 8.40
N ALA A 182 -12.61 0.13 8.66
CA ALA A 182 -13.53 0.53 7.61
C ALA A 182 -12.86 1.46 6.59
N LEU A 183 -12.75 1.01 5.33
CA LEU A 183 -12.29 1.82 4.21
C LEU A 183 -13.49 2.25 3.36
N ASN A 184 -13.88 3.50 3.52
CA ASN A 184 -14.91 4.14 2.69
C ASN A 184 -14.29 4.92 1.52
N PRO A 185 -15.06 5.24 0.46
CA PRO A 185 -14.62 6.12 -0.61
C PRO A 185 -13.96 7.40 -0.07
N GLY A 186 -12.80 7.73 -0.63
CA GLY A 186 -11.96 8.85 -0.18
C GLY A 186 -10.86 8.49 0.82
N ASN A 187 -10.84 7.29 1.40
CA ASN A 187 -9.65 6.78 2.11
C ASN A 187 -8.59 6.17 1.18
N SER A 188 -8.95 5.85 -0.06
CA SER A 188 -8.04 5.31 -1.07
C SER A 188 -6.86 6.26 -1.28
N GLY A 189 -5.65 5.71 -1.16
CA GLY A 189 -4.37 6.39 -1.19
C GLY A 189 -3.91 6.93 0.16
N GLY A 190 -4.79 6.96 1.17
CA GLY A 190 -4.44 7.34 2.54
C GLY A 190 -3.64 6.25 3.27
N PRO A 191 -2.99 6.59 4.40
CA PRO A 191 -2.17 5.63 5.13
C PRO A 191 -3.01 4.69 6.02
N LEU A 192 -2.55 3.45 6.12
CA LEU A 192 -2.84 2.54 7.24
C LEU A 192 -1.66 2.61 8.21
N VAL A 193 -1.89 2.93 9.48
CA VAL A 193 -0.82 3.15 10.47
C VAL A 193 -0.93 2.24 11.68
N ASN A 194 0.21 1.96 12.32
CA ASN A 194 0.27 1.30 13.62
C ASN A 194 -0.02 2.28 14.77
N SER A 195 -0.04 1.77 16.01
CA SER A 195 -0.22 2.59 17.23
C SER A 195 0.84 3.66 17.45
N ALA A 196 2.01 3.55 16.80
CA ALA A 196 3.07 4.54 16.83
C ALA A 196 2.92 5.61 15.72
N GLY A 197 1.86 5.57 14.90
CA GLY A 197 1.67 6.49 13.79
C GLY A 197 2.66 6.28 12.64
N GLU A 198 3.24 5.09 12.52
CA GLU A 198 4.07 4.70 11.38
C GLU A 198 3.22 3.96 10.35
N VAL A 199 3.44 4.27 9.08
CA VAL A 199 2.65 3.70 7.98
C VAL A 199 3.05 2.25 7.75
N VAL A 200 2.07 1.36 7.83
CA VAL A 200 2.19 -0.07 7.58
C VAL A 200 1.57 -0.50 6.25
N GLY A 201 0.80 0.39 5.60
CA GLY A 201 0.32 0.20 4.24
C GLY A 201 -0.39 1.41 3.63
N VAL A 202 -0.74 1.30 2.35
CA VAL A 202 -1.52 2.28 1.57
C VAL A 202 -2.91 1.71 1.33
N ASN A 203 -3.94 2.36 1.85
CA ASN A 203 -5.33 1.93 1.70
C ASN A 203 -5.69 1.91 0.21
N THR A 204 -6.14 0.78 -0.35
CA THR A 204 -6.46 0.66 -1.79
C THR A 204 -7.93 0.36 -2.03
N ALA A 205 -8.40 -0.82 -1.62
CA ALA A 205 -9.69 -1.34 -2.04
C ALA A 205 -10.48 -2.02 -0.93
N MET A 206 -11.79 -2.04 -1.12
CA MET A 206 -12.75 -2.85 -0.36
C MET A 206 -13.39 -3.88 -1.29
N ILE A 207 -13.66 -5.10 -0.81
CA ILE A 207 -14.54 -6.02 -1.52
C ILE A 207 -15.98 -5.61 -1.23
N ARG A 208 -16.63 -4.89 -2.17
CA ARG A 208 -18.00 -4.37 -2.02
C ARG A 208 -19.05 -5.38 -1.49
N PRO A 209 -19.07 -6.66 -1.90
CA PRO A 209 -20.01 -7.64 -1.33
C PRO A 209 -19.62 -8.22 0.04
N ALA A 210 -18.42 -7.93 0.57
CA ALA A 210 -17.94 -8.46 1.85
C ALA A 210 -17.66 -7.33 2.84
N GLN A 211 -18.55 -7.13 3.82
CA GLN A 211 -18.32 -6.19 4.92
C GLN A 211 -17.10 -6.61 5.75
N GLY A 212 -16.27 -5.65 6.15
CA GLY A 212 -15.11 -5.90 7.01
C GLY A 212 -13.91 -6.56 6.32
N ILE A 213 -13.89 -6.64 4.97
CA ILE A 213 -12.72 -7.09 4.21
C ILE A 213 -12.18 -5.93 3.39
N CYS A 214 -11.16 -5.27 3.95
CA CYS A 214 -10.45 -4.17 3.35
C CYS A 214 -8.99 -4.54 3.09
N PHE A 215 -8.38 -3.94 2.07
CA PHE A 215 -6.99 -4.20 1.71
C PHE A 215 -6.16 -2.92 1.65
N ALA A 216 -4.90 -3.06 2.08
CA ALA A 216 -3.86 -2.07 1.92
C ALA A 216 -2.61 -2.70 1.29
N ILE A 217 -1.92 -1.94 0.45
CA ILE A 217 -0.63 -2.34 -0.11
C ILE A 217 0.42 -2.18 1.00
N ALA A 218 1.15 -3.24 1.33
CA ALA A 218 2.11 -3.23 2.45
C ALA A 218 3.19 -2.14 2.30
N SER A 219 3.60 -1.52 3.41
CA SER A 219 4.55 -0.41 3.41
C SER A 219 5.91 -0.75 2.79
N ASN A 220 6.38 -2.00 2.87
CA ASN A 220 7.61 -2.41 2.20
C ASN A 220 7.48 -2.43 0.67
N THR A 221 6.35 -2.90 0.15
CA THR A 221 6.04 -2.81 -1.28
C THR A 221 5.94 -1.34 -1.70
N ALA A 222 5.23 -0.52 -0.92
CA ALA A 222 5.09 0.90 -1.18
C ALA A 222 6.46 1.63 -1.18
N ARG A 223 7.35 1.31 -0.23
CA ARG A 223 8.70 1.86 -0.17
C ARG A 223 9.53 1.51 -1.41
N LEU A 224 9.48 0.25 -1.84
CA LEU A 224 10.19 -0.22 -3.03
C LEU A 224 9.70 0.52 -4.28
N VAL A 225 8.39 0.52 -4.51
CA VAL A 225 7.78 1.15 -5.69
C VAL A 225 8.00 2.66 -5.69
N ALA A 226 7.83 3.34 -4.55
CA ALA A 226 8.08 4.77 -4.42
C ALA A 226 9.51 5.14 -4.84
N GLY A 227 10.51 4.35 -4.43
CA GLY A 227 11.90 4.58 -4.81
C GLY A 227 12.12 4.55 -6.32
N TRP A 228 11.51 3.58 -7.02
CA TRP A 228 11.55 3.50 -8.48
C TRP A 228 10.79 4.63 -9.17
N LEU A 229 9.60 4.96 -8.68
CA LEU A 229 8.78 6.04 -9.24
C LEU A 229 9.45 7.40 -9.08
N ILE A 230 10.09 7.67 -7.93
CA ILE A 230 10.83 8.92 -7.70
C ILE A 230 12.06 9.03 -8.62
N ARG A 231 12.78 7.93 -8.84
CA ARG A 231 14.03 7.93 -9.61
C ARG A 231 13.81 7.93 -11.12
N ASP A 232 12.95 7.03 -11.60
CA ASP A 232 12.84 6.68 -13.02
C ASP A 232 11.45 7.00 -13.60
N GLY A 233 10.50 7.48 -12.78
CA GLY A 233 9.11 7.78 -13.16
C GLY A 233 8.23 6.54 -13.42
N ARG A 234 8.84 5.35 -13.45
CA ARG A 234 8.18 4.06 -13.64
C ARG A 234 9.02 2.94 -13.03
N ILE A 235 8.39 1.82 -12.72
CA ILE A 235 9.07 0.60 -12.31
C ILE A 235 9.17 -0.36 -13.50
N ARG A 236 10.39 -0.81 -13.81
CA ARG A 236 10.62 -1.87 -14.80
C ARG A 236 10.59 -3.22 -14.09
N ARG A 237 9.73 -4.13 -14.55
CA ARG A 237 9.60 -5.47 -13.98
C ARG A 237 10.24 -6.50 -14.90
N GLY A 238 11.07 -7.35 -14.33
CA GLY A 238 11.65 -8.50 -14.97
C GLY A 238 10.69 -9.69 -14.96
N TYR A 239 10.91 -10.59 -15.88
CA TYR A 239 10.17 -11.83 -16.03
C TYR A 239 11.13 -12.93 -16.49
N ILE A 240 10.89 -14.15 -16.02
CA ILE A 240 11.66 -15.34 -16.40
C ILE A 240 10.82 -16.45 -17.03
N GLY A 241 9.48 -16.37 -17.01
CA GLY A 241 8.58 -17.34 -17.65
C GLY A 241 8.35 -18.62 -16.90
N VAL A 242 8.03 -18.48 -15.62
CA VAL A 242 7.68 -19.59 -14.75
C VAL A 242 6.36 -19.32 -14.06
N ALA A 243 5.48 -20.32 -14.05
CA ALA A 243 4.42 -20.38 -13.05
C ALA A 243 4.97 -21.13 -11.84
N GLY A 244 4.97 -20.47 -10.68
CA GLY A 244 5.54 -21.00 -9.45
C GLY A 244 4.50 -21.17 -8.35
N GLN A 245 4.75 -22.11 -7.44
CA GLN A 245 3.99 -22.24 -6.20
C GLN A 245 4.94 -22.27 -5.00
N ASN A 246 4.60 -21.57 -3.93
CA ASN A 246 5.33 -21.65 -2.67
C ASN A 246 5.13 -23.05 -2.06
N VAL A 247 6.21 -23.76 -1.78
CA VAL A 247 6.16 -25.07 -1.13
C VAL A 247 7.18 -25.17 0.01
N PRO A 248 6.90 -25.95 1.07
CA PRO A 248 7.90 -26.26 2.09
C PRO A 248 9.03 -27.10 1.48
N ILE A 249 10.26 -26.78 1.84
CA ILE A 249 11.44 -27.55 1.46
C ILE A 249 11.62 -28.69 2.46
N HIS A 250 11.92 -29.89 1.97
CA HIS A 250 12.12 -31.04 2.84
C HIS A 250 13.32 -30.81 3.80
N ARG A 251 13.12 -31.05 5.10
CA ARG A 251 14.09 -30.75 6.18
C ARG A 251 15.48 -31.37 6.01
N ARG A 252 15.60 -32.49 5.27
CA ARG A 252 16.92 -33.07 4.93
C ARG A 252 17.70 -32.20 3.93
N ILE A 253 17.02 -31.63 2.93
CA ILE A 253 17.61 -30.75 1.92
C ILE A 253 18.07 -29.46 2.57
N ILE A 254 17.22 -28.86 3.40
CA ILE A 254 17.54 -27.64 4.17
C ILE A 254 18.83 -27.84 4.97
N ARG A 255 18.92 -28.92 5.76
CA ARG A 255 20.09 -29.19 6.59
C ARG A 255 21.35 -29.52 5.78
N PHE A 256 21.21 -30.30 4.71
CA PHE A 256 22.34 -30.70 3.87
C PHE A 256 22.99 -29.51 3.16
N TYR A 257 22.18 -28.64 2.53
CA TYR A 257 22.66 -27.45 1.83
C TYR A 257 22.74 -26.19 2.69
N ARG A 258 22.36 -26.27 3.97
CA ARG A 258 22.29 -25.15 4.92
C ARG A 258 21.45 -23.99 4.35
N LEU A 259 20.29 -24.31 3.79
CA LEU A 259 19.39 -23.30 3.24
C LEU A 259 18.87 -22.39 4.37
N PRO A 260 18.83 -21.06 4.16
CA PRO A 260 18.39 -20.11 5.17
C PRO A 260 16.87 -20.07 5.34
N LEU A 261 16.12 -20.56 4.35
CA LEU A 261 14.66 -20.57 4.33
C LEU A 261 14.11 -22.00 4.34
N GLU A 262 12.92 -22.15 4.90
CA GLU A 262 12.21 -23.43 4.96
C GLU A 262 11.20 -23.62 3.82
N THR A 263 11.00 -22.59 3.00
CA THR A 263 10.14 -22.59 1.82
C THR A 263 10.94 -22.20 0.58
N GLY A 264 10.44 -22.58 -0.59
CA GLY A 264 10.96 -22.18 -1.89
C GLY A 264 9.85 -22.15 -2.93
N VAL A 265 10.20 -21.90 -4.20
CA VAL A 265 9.23 -21.81 -5.29
C VAL A 265 9.36 -23.02 -6.20
N LEU A 266 8.36 -23.91 -6.14
CA LEU A 266 8.24 -25.05 -7.06
C LEU A 266 7.82 -24.54 -8.43
N VAL A 267 8.58 -24.91 -9.46
CA VAL A 267 8.26 -24.62 -10.86
C VAL A 267 7.16 -25.57 -11.32
N VAL A 268 5.97 -25.02 -11.57
CA VAL A 268 4.79 -25.77 -11.99
C VAL A 268 4.73 -25.88 -13.51
N SER A 269 5.02 -24.78 -14.21
CA SER A 269 5.12 -24.76 -15.66
C SER A 269 6.13 -23.71 -16.12
N ILE A 270 6.64 -23.90 -17.34
CA ILE A 270 7.60 -23.01 -17.98
C ILE A 270 7.02 -22.56 -19.32
N GLU A 271 7.07 -21.25 -19.56
CA GLU A 271 6.63 -20.69 -20.82
C GLU A 271 7.63 -20.98 -21.94
N LYS A 272 7.13 -21.31 -23.14
CA LYS A 272 7.96 -21.54 -24.31
C LYS A 272 8.69 -20.28 -24.73
N ASN A 273 9.94 -20.41 -25.15
CA ASN A 273 10.85 -19.34 -25.52
C ASN A 273 11.09 -18.32 -24.38
N SER A 274 10.92 -18.74 -23.12
CA SER A 274 11.18 -17.89 -21.96
C SER A 274 12.67 -17.89 -21.55
N PRO A 275 13.11 -16.92 -20.72
CA PRO A 275 14.42 -16.99 -20.07
C PRO A 275 14.67 -18.28 -19.29
N ALA A 276 13.66 -18.79 -18.58
CA ALA A 276 13.77 -20.01 -17.78
C ALA A 276 13.98 -21.25 -18.64
N GLU A 277 13.23 -21.38 -19.75
CA GLU A 277 13.42 -22.49 -20.70
C GLU A 277 14.84 -22.47 -21.28
N ARG A 278 15.33 -21.29 -21.72
CA ARG A 278 16.69 -21.13 -22.24
C ARG A 278 17.77 -21.43 -21.20
N ALA A 279 17.52 -21.15 -19.93
CA ALA A 279 18.41 -21.44 -18.82
C ALA A 279 18.43 -22.94 -18.45
N GLY A 280 17.56 -23.76 -19.04
CA GLY A 280 17.46 -25.19 -18.76
C GLY A 280 16.74 -25.51 -17.44
N LEU A 281 15.92 -24.59 -16.94
CA LEU A 281 14.99 -24.84 -15.84
C LEU A 281 13.95 -25.89 -16.27
N ARG A 282 13.46 -26.69 -15.34
CA ARG A 282 12.47 -27.76 -15.60
C ARG A 282 11.30 -27.68 -14.64
N GLU A 283 10.15 -28.15 -15.09
CA GLU A 283 9.01 -28.43 -14.21
C GLU A 283 9.45 -29.39 -13.09
N GLY A 284 9.04 -29.10 -11.86
CA GLY A 284 9.46 -29.83 -10.67
C GLY A 284 10.77 -29.33 -10.03
N ASP A 285 11.51 -28.41 -10.67
CA ASP A 285 12.62 -27.74 -10.01
C ASP A 285 12.11 -26.85 -8.87
N LEU A 286 12.86 -26.80 -7.77
CA LEU A 286 12.57 -25.95 -6.62
C LEU A 286 13.56 -24.80 -6.57
N MET A 287 13.11 -23.60 -6.93
CA MET A 287 13.93 -22.38 -6.84
C MET A 287 14.09 -21.96 -5.37
N VAL A 288 15.33 -21.68 -4.96
CA VAL A 288 15.67 -21.36 -3.56
C VAL A 288 16.50 -20.10 -3.40
N ALA A 289 17.15 -19.61 -4.46
CA ALA A 289 17.82 -18.32 -4.45
C ALA A 289 18.00 -17.74 -5.86
N PHE A 290 18.13 -16.42 -5.94
CA PHE A 290 18.47 -15.68 -7.15
C PHE A 290 19.58 -14.67 -6.84
N ASN A 291 20.70 -14.74 -7.56
CA ASN A 291 21.92 -13.99 -7.27
C ASN A 291 22.37 -14.10 -5.81
N GLY A 292 22.23 -15.29 -5.23
CA GLY A 292 22.56 -15.56 -3.82
C GLY A 292 21.56 -15.01 -2.81
N GLN A 293 20.55 -14.23 -3.24
CA GLN A 293 19.46 -13.80 -2.38
C GLN A 293 18.45 -14.96 -2.22
N PRO A 294 18.14 -15.40 -0.99
CA PRO A 294 17.18 -16.47 -0.77
C PRO A 294 15.78 -16.12 -1.29
N ILE A 295 15.11 -17.10 -1.89
CA ILE A 295 13.73 -16.99 -2.37
C ILE A 295 12.88 -17.99 -1.59
N GLY A 296 11.98 -17.48 -0.75
CA GLY A 296 11.02 -18.29 -0.01
C GLY A 296 9.64 -18.35 -0.66
N SER A 297 9.37 -17.42 -1.59
CA SER A 297 8.07 -17.22 -2.19
C SER A 297 8.14 -16.62 -3.61
N VAL A 298 7.05 -16.75 -4.36
CA VAL A 298 6.86 -16.09 -5.67
C VAL A 298 6.98 -14.56 -5.54
N HIS A 299 6.52 -14.01 -4.42
CA HIS A 299 6.65 -12.58 -4.11
C HIS A 299 8.11 -12.14 -3.99
N ASP A 300 8.97 -12.94 -3.36
CA ASP A 300 10.41 -12.65 -3.27
C ASP A 300 11.04 -12.60 -4.67
N LEU A 301 10.66 -13.54 -5.53
CA LEU A 301 11.12 -13.55 -6.92
C LEU A 301 10.67 -12.28 -7.66
N HIS A 302 9.42 -11.86 -7.51
CA HIS A 302 8.93 -10.61 -8.09
C HIS A 302 9.61 -9.35 -7.53
N LYS A 303 9.94 -9.32 -6.22
CA LYS A 303 10.71 -8.24 -5.60
C LYS A 303 12.13 -8.15 -6.16
N ILE A 304 12.75 -9.28 -6.48
CA ILE A 304 14.12 -9.35 -7.01
C ILE A 304 14.15 -9.00 -8.50
N LEU A 305 13.17 -9.47 -9.28
CA LEU A 305 13.07 -9.24 -10.72
C LEU A 305 12.52 -7.83 -11.02
N VAL A 306 13.24 -6.80 -10.59
CA VAL A 306 12.93 -5.39 -10.92
C VAL A 306 14.20 -4.65 -11.35
N GLY A 307 14.02 -3.64 -12.20
CA GLY A 307 15.06 -2.65 -12.50
C GLY A 307 16.34 -3.23 -13.09
N GLU A 308 17.43 -3.15 -12.32
CA GLU A 308 18.80 -3.45 -12.78
C GLU A 308 19.07 -4.94 -13.02
N GLN A 309 18.19 -5.84 -12.56
CA GLN A 309 18.31 -7.27 -12.85
C GLN A 309 17.84 -7.65 -14.27
N ILE A 310 17.18 -6.73 -14.97
CA ILE A 310 16.62 -6.97 -16.30
C ILE A 310 17.74 -6.86 -17.34
N GLY A 311 17.88 -7.88 -18.19
CA GLY A 311 18.91 -7.94 -19.22
C GLY A 311 20.33 -8.17 -18.68
N VAL A 312 20.46 -8.52 -17.40
CA VAL A 312 21.74 -8.87 -16.76
C VAL A 312 21.74 -10.36 -16.44
N SER A 313 22.82 -11.07 -16.79
CA SER A 313 22.94 -12.48 -16.45
C SER A 313 23.01 -12.67 -14.93
N ALA A 314 22.20 -13.57 -14.42
CA ALA A 314 22.03 -13.86 -13.00
C ALA A 314 22.17 -15.36 -12.72
N SER A 315 22.55 -15.72 -11.49
CA SER A 315 22.57 -17.11 -11.02
C SER A 315 21.23 -17.45 -10.38
N LEU A 316 20.53 -18.45 -10.90
CA LEU A 316 19.34 -19.02 -10.30
C LEU A 316 19.71 -20.35 -9.64
N THR A 317 19.59 -20.39 -8.32
CA THR A 317 19.86 -21.60 -7.53
C THR A 317 18.60 -22.44 -7.42
N VAL A 318 18.67 -23.69 -7.87
CA VAL A 318 17.55 -24.63 -7.84
C VAL A 318 17.92 -25.95 -7.20
N ILE A 319 16.93 -26.62 -6.61
CA ILE A 319 17.02 -28.02 -6.20
C ILE A 319 16.26 -28.86 -7.20
N ARG A 320 16.97 -29.74 -7.91
CA ARG A 320 16.38 -30.70 -8.85
C ARG A 320 16.48 -32.09 -8.24
N HIS A 321 15.35 -32.68 -7.89
CA HIS A 321 15.26 -33.88 -7.06
C HIS A 321 15.92 -33.69 -5.68
N THR A 322 17.23 -33.93 -5.58
CA THR A 322 18.03 -33.74 -4.35
C THR A 322 19.34 -33.00 -4.60
N GLU A 323 19.62 -32.62 -5.84
CA GLU A 323 20.86 -31.95 -6.24
C GLU A 323 20.63 -30.43 -6.31
N LYS A 324 21.57 -29.68 -5.72
CA LYS A 324 21.62 -28.22 -5.85
C LYS A 324 22.35 -27.86 -7.13
N LEU A 325 21.67 -27.14 -8.02
CA LEU A 325 22.18 -26.65 -9.30
C LEU A 325 22.18 -25.12 -9.30
N GLU A 326 23.15 -24.54 -10.02
CA GLU A 326 23.19 -23.12 -10.35
C GLU A 326 22.96 -22.99 -11.86
N LEU A 327 21.90 -22.27 -12.25
CA LEU A 327 21.55 -22.02 -13.64
C LEU A 327 21.83 -20.56 -13.97
N SER A 328 22.52 -20.30 -15.09
CA SER A 328 22.67 -18.93 -15.58
C SER A 328 21.40 -18.51 -16.31
N ILE A 329 20.73 -17.48 -15.82
CA ILE A 329 19.48 -16.96 -16.38
C ILE A 329 19.62 -15.50 -16.77
N LEU A 330 18.97 -15.11 -17.88
CA LEU A 330 18.93 -13.74 -18.35
C LEU A 330 17.49 -13.22 -18.32
N PRO A 331 17.06 -12.56 -17.22
CA PRO A 331 15.70 -12.04 -17.12
C PRO A 331 15.39 -11.06 -18.24
N ALA A 332 14.19 -11.18 -18.81
CA ALA A 332 13.67 -10.25 -19.80
C ALA A 332 12.78 -9.21 -19.13
N GLU A 333 12.56 -8.06 -19.77
CA GLU A 333 11.55 -7.11 -19.31
C GLU A 333 10.16 -7.68 -19.57
N SER A 334 9.29 -7.65 -18.56
CA SER A 334 7.88 -7.96 -18.72
C SER A 334 7.27 -6.93 -19.66
N ARG A 335 6.54 -7.39 -20.68
CA ARG A 335 5.71 -6.47 -21.47
C ARG A 335 4.58 -6.00 -20.57
N SER A 336 4.45 -4.70 -20.37
CA SER A 336 3.24 -4.08 -19.86
C SER A 336 2.20 -4.15 -20.98
N GLU A 337 1.10 -4.88 -20.77
CA GLU A 337 -0.10 -4.78 -21.62
C GLU A 337 -0.84 -3.47 -21.36
#